data_AF-A0A0G4KHZ2-F1
#
_entry.id   AF-A0A0G4KHZ2-F1
#
_cell.length_a   1.000
_cell.length_b   1.000
_cell.length_c   1.000
_cell.angle_alpha   90.00
_cell.angle_beta   90.00
_cell.angle_gamma   90.00
#
_symmetry.space_group_name_H-M   'P 1'
#
loop_
_entity.id
_entity.type
_entity.pdbx_description
1 polymer ?
#
loop_
_entity_poly.entity_id
_entity_poly.type
_entity_poly.pdbx_seq_one_letter_code
_entity_poly.pdbx_strand_id
1 'polypeptide(L)'
;MSEDEDDTPIAWSVSLMDLPTELHIKVFLMLFNQQSVFGLRLTCRKLEDVYQRIAETVLIDQRERIVVPVRNFLEFLDRFKLPDDRVRHPPPGGWPHIQPGPSNGLESKTPFALDILRHLSYIYDPEPQFNYYDGCITHRSTMVDYSETDSYQGGQEDMWLDESGFVGDDHPPPSEARHILTLAEGWEGPGHCIYIDTWTGLVYEDEAECGPSAPIILAQDFFPDRIKSLKRFDEVFVPGEHTIYRRQEHYEREQPWQNGHYWDREERYVEYDPDDDPYDAEAMERQGEHDGTNQEFGCMEDADWIRHLYFKHGWPGEKWDKEACLQAIRDFVHRRHQRSGRW
;
A
#
# COMPACT_ATOMS: atom_id res chain seq x y z
N MET A 1 -36.55 -43.08 35.14
CA MET A 1 -35.17 -42.64 35.39
C MET A 1 -34.45 -42.88 34.08
N SER A 2 -34.08 -41.89 33.28
CA SER A 2 -33.76 -40.47 33.49
C SER A 2 -34.18 -39.73 32.20
N GLU A 3 -35.07 -38.74 32.33
CA GLU A 3 -34.74 -37.31 32.20
C GLU A 3 -34.41 -36.94 30.75
N ASP A 4 -35.46 -36.42 30.09
CA ASP A 4 -35.40 -35.62 28.88
C ASP A 4 -34.47 -34.41 29.13
N GLU A 5 -33.30 -34.41 28.50
CA GLU A 5 -32.51 -33.18 28.35
C GLU A 5 -33.20 -32.33 27.28
N ASP A 6 -33.93 -31.33 27.76
CA ASP A 6 -34.54 -30.25 27.01
C ASP A 6 -33.43 -29.39 26.38
N ASP A 7 -32.97 -29.82 25.21
CA ASP A 7 -31.96 -29.17 24.38
C ASP A 7 -32.61 -28.03 23.56
N THR A 8 -33.41 -27.18 24.20
CA THR A 8 -33.91 -25.96 23.56
C THR A 8 -32.77 -24.94 23.50
N PRO A 9 -32.33 -24.49 22.31
CA PRO A 9 -31.34 -23.44 22.22
C PRO A 9 -31.95 -22.19 22.85
N ILE A 10 -31.31 -21.69 23.92
CA ILE A 10 -31.73 -20.47 24.60
C ILE A 10 -31.52 -19.31 23.61
N ALA A 11 -32.57 -18.99 22.86
CA ALA A 11 -32.60 -17.90 21.91
C ALA A 11 -32.66 -16.57 22.68
N TRP A 12 -31.50 -16.08 23.11
CA TRP A 12 -31.35 -14.68 23.48
C TRP A 12 -31.33 -13.85 22.20
N SER A 13 -32.46 -13.71 21.52
CA SER A 13 -32.59 -12.75 20.41
C SER A 13 -32.73 -11.35 20.97
N VAL A 14 -31.65 -10.78 21.50
CA VAL A 14 -31.63 -9.36 21.81
C VAL A 14 -31.64 -8.62 20.48
N SER A 15 -32.74 -7.92 20.19
CA SER A 15 -32.83 -7.10 18.99
C SER A 15 -31.83 -5.95 19.09
N LEU A 16 -31.16 -5.63 17.98
CA LEU A 16 -30.33 -4.43 17.87
C LEU A 16 -31.10 -3.17 18.33
N MET A 17 -32.42 -3.13 18.10
CA MET A 17 -33.27 -2.00 18.46
C MET A 17 -33.49 -1.86 19.97
N ASP A 18 -33.37 -2.96 20.71
CA ASP A 18 -33.58 -3.01 22.17
C ASP A 18 -32.32 -2.67 22.96
N LEU A 19 -31.17 -2.53 22.28
CA LEU A 19 -29.93 -2.13 22.93
C LEU A 19 -30.01 -0.69 23.49
N PRO A 20 -29.30 -0.42 24.60
CA PRO A 20 -29.06 0.94 25.08
C PRO A 20 -28.30 1.79 24.06
N THR A 21 -28.51 3.11 24.12
CA THR A 21 -27.87 4.08 23.21
C THR A 21 -26.34 4.00 23.26
N GLU A 22 -25.76 3.71 24.43
CA GLU A 22 -24.32 3.56 24.61
C GLU A 22 -23.76 2.41 23.77
N LEU A 23 -24.54 1.33 23.57
CA LEU A 23 -24.14 0.23 22.69
C LEU A 23 -24.33 0.59 21.21
N HIS A 24 -25.35 1.36 20.85
CA HIS A 24 -25.46 1.88 19.47
C HIS A 24 -24.27 2.75 19.10
N ILE A 25 -23.82 3.63 20.00
CA ILE A 25 -22.63 4.45 19.79
C ILE A 25 -21.40 3.56 19.57
N LYS A 26 -21.19 2.55 20.42
CA LYS A 26 -20.09 1.60 20.24
C LYS A 26 -20.15 0.87 18.92
N VAL A 27 -21.33 0.43 18.48
CA VAL A 27 -21.51 -0.22 17.17
C VAL A 27 -21.08 0.72 16.05
N PHE A 28 -21.57 1.96 16.03
CA PHE A 28 -21.17 2.93 14.99
C PHE A 28 -19.66 3.19 14.95
N LEU A 29 -19.01 3.28 16.11
CA LEU A 29 -17.55 3.46 16.21
C LEU A 29 -16.74 2.20 15.87
N MET A 30 -17.39 1.04 15.81
CA MET A 30 -16.75 -0.22 15.40
C MET A 30 -16.89 -0.51 13.91
N LEU A 31 -17.80 0.17 13.20
CA LEU A 31 -17.91 0.01 11.75
C LEU A 31 -16.65 0.57 11.09
N PHE A 32 -16.16 -0.12 10.05
CA PHE A 32 -14.85 0.18 9.46
C PHE A 32 -14.92 1.14 8.28
N ASN A 33 -16.09 1.31 7.66
CA ASN A 33 -16.23 2.12 6.46
C ASN A 33 -17.54 2.92 6.37
N GLN A 34 -17.56 3.92 5.48
CA GLN A 34 -18.71 4.78 5.23
C GLN A 34 -19.93 3.99 4.76
N GLN A 35 -19.72 2.96 3.94
CA GLN A 35 -20.79 2.10 3.43
C GLN A 35 -21.59 1.46 4.56
N SER A 36 -20.91 0.87 5.53
CA SER A 36 -21.55 0.18 6.65
C SER A 36 -22.25 1.17 7.58
N VAL A 37 -21.64 2.33 7.84
CA VAL A 37 -22.26 3.41 8.64
C VAL A 37 -23.54 3.89 7.98
N PHE A 38 -23.51 4.09 6.66
CA PHE A 38 -24.65 4.53 5.88
C PHE A 38 -25.77 3.48 5.87
N GLY A 39 -25.44 2.20 5.70
CA GLY A 39 -26.42 1.10 5.80
C GLY A 39 -27.09 1.04 7.18
N LEU A 40 -26.29 1.16 8.26
CA LEU A 40 -26.80 1.09 9.62
C LEU A 40 -27.71 2.28 9.96
N ARG A 41 -27.29 3.51 9.65
CA ARG A 41 -28.07 4.70 9.99
C ARG A 41 -29.43 4.74 9.28
N LEU A 42 -29.48 4.23 8.04
CA LEU A 42 -30.72 4.17 7.26
C LEU A 42 -31.69 3.07 7.71
N THR A 43 -31.27 2.18 8.62
CA THR A 43 -32.10 1.07 9.06
C THR A 43 -33.33 1.56 9.84
N CYS A 44 -33.20 2.59 10.69
CA CYS A 44 -34.34 3.22 11.35
C CYS A 44 -34.02 4.62 11.90
N ARG A 45 -35.07 5.37 12.23
CA ARG A 45 -34.95 6.72 12.80
C ARG A 45 -34.17 6.77 14.12
N LYS A 46 -34.29 5.75 14.98
CA LYS A 46 -33.55 5.70 16.26
C LYS A 46 -32.04 5.67 16.01
N LEU A 47 -31.58 4.89 15.04
CA LEU A 47 -30.17 4.78 14.69
C LEU A 47 -29.66 6.03 13.96
N GLU A 48 -30.48 6.63 13.09
CA GLU A 48 -30.18 7.94 12.49
C GLU A 48 -30.02 9.02 13.59
N ASP A 49 -30.94 9.09 14.55
CA ASP A 49 -30.88 10.06 15.65
C ASP A 49 -29.64 9.86 16.54
N VAL A 50 -29.17 8.62 16.70
CA VAL A 50 -27.91 8.32 17.39
C VAL A 50 -26.73 8.78 16.53
N TYR A 51 -26.68 8.38 15.26
CA TYR A 51 -25.62 8.75 14.33
C TYR A 51 -25.45 10.27 14.25
N GLN A 52 -26.53 11.04 14.10
CA GLN A 52 -26.47 12.51 14.04
C GLN A 52 -25.80 13.15 15.27
N ARG A 53 -25.85 12.50 16.44
CA ARG A 53 -25.17 12.99 17.66
C ARG A 53 -23.68 12.68 17.70
N ILE A 54 -23.23 11.70 16.92
CA ILE A 54 -21.84 11.21 16.91
C ILE A 54 -21.19 11.30 15.52
N ALA A 55 -21.84 11.96 14.56
CA ALA A 55 -21.47 11.92 13.15
C ALA A 55 -20.03 12.40 12.93
N GLU A 56 -19.64 13.49 13.58
CA GLU A 56 -18.28 14.03 13.54
C GLU A 56 -17.26 13.03 14.12
N THR A 57 -17.56 12.42 15.27
CA THR A 57 -16.69 11.42 15.89
C THR A 57 -16.51 10.20 15.00
N VAL A 58 -17.60 9.71 14.39
CA VAL A 58 -17.55 8.61 13.43
C VAL A 58 -16.69 9.00 12.24
N LEU A 59 -16.92 10.17 11.62
CA LEU A 59 -16.14 10.62 10.47
C LEU A 59 -14.64 10.71 10.76
N ILE A 60 -14.27 11.25 11.93
CA ILE A 60 -12.87 11.30 12.38
C ILE A 60 -12.30 9.90 12.53
N ASP A 61 -12.99 9.00 13.23
CA ASP A 61 -12.54 7.61 13.41
C ASP A 61 -12.33 6.89 12.07
N GLN A 62 -13.28 7.03 11.14
CA GLN A 62 -13.19 6.44 9.79
C GLN A 62 -12.01 6.99 8.99
N ARG A 63 -11.77 8.30 9.06
CA ARG A 63 -10.60 8.90 8.39
C ARG A 63 -9.30 8.36 8.98
N GLU A 64 -9.17 8.31 10.30
CA GLU A 64 -7.94 7.85 10.96
C GLU A 64 -7.63 6.38 10.64
N ARG A 65 -8.63 5.53 10.40
CA ARG A 65 -8.44 4.13 9.93
C ARG A 65 -7.76 4.02 8.57
N ILE A 66 -7.75 5.09 7.77
CA ILE A 66 -7.06 5.14 6.47
C ILE A 66 -5.77 5.96 6.59
N VAL A 67 -5.85 7.13 7.23
CA VAL A 67 -4.73 8.08 7.35
C VAL A 67 -3.59 7.54 8.23
N VAL A 68 -3.91 6.96 9.38
CA VAL A 68 -2.88 6.47 10.33
C VAL A 68 -2.02 5.36 9.70
N PRO A 69 -2.59 4.32 9.05
CA PRO A 69 -1.79 3.29 8.38
C PRO A 69 -0.85 3.85 7.30
N VAL A 70 -1.35 4.75 6.44
CA VAL A 70 -0.53 5.38 5.39
C VAL A 70 0.60 6.21 6.02
N ARG A 71 0.28 7.05 7.01
CA ARG A 71 1.29 7.84 7.74
C ARG A 71 2.36 6.95 8.38
N ASN A 72 1.95 5.90 9.08
CA ASN A 72 2.89 4.97 9.73
C ASN A 72 3.78 4.27 8.71
N PHE A 73 3.26 3.94 7.53
CA PHE A 73 4.03 3.38 6.43
C PHE A 73 5.06 4.37 5.89
N LEU A 74 4.68 5.62 5.65
CA LEU A 74 5.62 6.65 5.20
C LEU A 74 6.67 6.98 6.26
N GLU A 75 6.30 7.07 7.53
CA GLU A 75 7.27 7.22 8.64
C GLU A 75 8.23 6.03 8.73
N PHE A 76 7.75 4.83 8.43
CA PHE A 76 8.62 3.66 8.31
C PHE A 76 9.58 3.79 7.13
N LEU A 77 9.11 4.20 5.95
CA LEU A 77 9.95 4.42 4.78
C LEU A 77 10.99 5.53 5.01
N ASP A 78 10.64 6.59 5.73
CA ASP A 78 11.53 7.68 6.13
C ASP A 78 12.72 7.19 6.97
N ARG A 79 12.44 6.33 7.95
CA ARG A 79 13.49 5.71 8.78
C ARG A 79 14.26 4.61 8.06
N PHE A 80 13.62 3.94 7.11
CA PHE A 80 14.18 2.79 6.41
C PHE A 80 15.09 3.22 5.26
N LYS A 81 14.58 4.05 4.34
CA LYS A 81 15.16 4.19 3.00
C LYS A 81 15.08 5.58 2.37
N LEU A 82 14.03 6.36 2.64
CA LEU A 82 13.87 7.67 2.00
C LEU A 82 14.94 8.63 2.54
N PRO A 83 15.44 9.59 1.76
CA PRO A 83 16.29 10.65 2.29
C PRO A 83 15.60 11.42 3.43
N ASP A 84 16.38 12.04 4.30
CA ASP A 84 15.83 12.83 5.41
C ASP A 84 14.98 14.00 4.92
N ASP A 85 14.01 14.42 5.74
CA ASP A 85 13.07 15.52 5.49
C ASP A 85 12.18 15.36 4.23
N ARG A 86 12.00 14.12 3.75
CA ARG A 86 11.19 13.82 2.56
C ARG A 86 9.72 13.67 2.88
N VAL A 87 9.38 13.09 4.02
CA VAL A 87 7.97 12.91 4.40
C VAL A 87 7.45 14.19 5.03
N ARG A 88 6.45 14.79 4.40
CA ARG A 88 5.75 15.97 4.90
C ARG A 88 4.42 15.56 5.52
N HIS A 89 4.21 16.04 6.73
CA HIS A 89 2.97 15.79 7.48
C HIS A 89 2.02 16.99 7.38
N PRO A 90 0.71 16.73 7.30
CA PRO A 90 -0.28 17.79 7.31
C PRO A 90 -0.28 18.55 8.64
N PRO A 91 -0.67 19.83 8.66
CA PRO A 91 -0.96 20.54 9.90
C PRO A 91 -2.21 19.93 10.59
N PRO A 92 -2.50 20.28 11.87
CA PRO A 92 -3.61 19.69 12.62
C PRO A 92 -5.01 19.80 11.98
N GLY A 93 -5.22 20.75 11.06
CA GLY A 93 -6.48 20.93 10.32
C GLY A 93 -6.44 20.40 8.88
N GLY A 94 -5.39 19.66 8.52
CA GLY A 94 -5.14 19.19 7.15
C GLY A 94 -4.58 20.26 6.21
N TRP A 95 -4.12 19.86 5.03
CA TRP A 95 -3.60 20.75 4.00
C TRP A 95 -4.68 21.73 3.50
N PRO A 96 -4.56 23.04 3.78
CA PRO A 96 -5.66 23.98 3.55
C PRO A 96 -5.94 24.24 2.06
N HIS A 97 -4.92 24.08 1.21
CA HIS A 97 -4.97 24.32 -0.23
C HIS A 97 -5.48 23.14 -1.04
N ILE A 98 -5.59 21.94 -0.46
CA ILE A 98 -6.27 20.81 -1.09
C ILE A 98 -7.78 21.09 -1.04
N GLN A 99 -8.27 21.73 -2.10
CA GLN A 99 -9.66 22.13 -2.28
C GLN A 99 -10.10 21.80 -3.71
N PRO A 100 -11.39 21.46 -3.91
CA PRO A 100 -11.95 21.40 -5.25
C PRO A 100 -11.73 22.71 -5.99
N GLY A 101 -11.12 22.64 -7.17
CA GLY A 101 -10.82 23.80 -7.99
C GLY A 101 -11.02 23.47 -9.47
N PRO A 102 -11.28 24.48 -10.31
CA PRO A 102 -11.39 24.26 -11.74
C PRO A 102 -10.10 23.63 -12.26
N SER A 103 -10.24 22.52 -12.98
CA SER A 103 -9.15 21.83 -13.67
C SER A 103 -8.12 21.17 -12.76
N ASN A 104 -8.32 21.05 -11.45
CA ASN A 104 -7.40 20.28 -10.59
C ASN A 104 -7.80 18.83 -10.38
N GLY A 105 -8.90 18.38 -11.00
CA GLY A 105 -9.41 17.01 -10.91
C GLY A 105 -10.00 16.63 -9.56
N LEU A 106 -9.96 17.52 -8.56
CA LEU A 106 -10.56 17.28 -7.24
C LEU A 106 -12.06 17.62 -7.18
N GLU A 107 -12.59 18.24 -8.24
CA GLU A 107 -13.99 18.64 -8.35
C GLU A 107 -14.98 17.48 -8.45
N SER A 108 -14.52 16.32 -8.93
CA SER A 108 -15.30 15.08 -8.94
C SER A 108 -15.28 14.37 -7.58
N LYS A 109 -14.29 14.58 -6.71
CA LYS A 109 -14.15 13.81 -5.46
C LYS A 109 -15.22 14.09 -4.41
N THR A 110 -15.52 13.10 -3.57
CA THR A 110 -16.46 13.26 -2.45
C THR A 110 -15.86 14.11 -1.31
N PRO A 111 -16.69 14.75 -0.45
CA PRO A 111 -16.19 15.49 0.71
C PRO A 111 -15.31 14.66 1.65
N PHE A 112 -15.63 13.37 1.83
CA PHE A 112 -14.85 12.47 2.69
C PHE A 112 -13.51 12.08 2.06
N ALA A 113 -13.48 11.83 0.74
CA ALA A 113 -12.24 11.58 0.02
C ALA A 113 -11.29 12.80 0.09
N LEU A 114 -11.83 14.01 -0.07
CA LEU A 114 -11.07 15.25 0.12
C LEU A 114 -10.57 15.43 1.55
N ASP A 115 -11.38 15.05 2.55
CA ASP A 115 -10.95 15.08 3.95
C ASP A 115 -9.78 14.12 4.21
N ILE A 116 -9.78 12.94 3.59
CA ILE A 116 -8.64 12.02 3.65
C ILE A 116 -7.40 12.64 3.00
N LEU A 117 -7.49 13.13 1.76
CA LEU A 117 -6.35 13.77 1.07
C LEU A 117 -5.73 14.90 1.89
N ARG A 118 -6.56 15.76 2.52
CA ARG A 118 -6.07 16.82 3.41
C ARG A 118 -5.25 16.32 4.59
N HIS A 119 -5.49 15.11 5.06
CA HIS A 119 -4.85 14.55 6.24
C HIS A 119 -3.81 13.47 5.92
N LEU A 120 -3.54 13.17 4.65
CA LEU A 120 -2.44 12.31 4.27
C LEU A 120 -1.09 13.04 4.39
N SER A 121 -0.06 12.26 4.72
CA SER A 121 1.34 12.68 4.58
C SER A 121 1.79 12.38 3.16
N TYR A 122 2.75 13.14 2.63
CA TYR A 122 3.23 13.02 1.25
C TYR A 122 4.75 12.96 1.20
N ILE A 123 5.29 12.37 0.12
CA ILE A 123 6.73 12.37 -0.16
C ILE A 123 7.02 13.57 -1.05
N TYR A 124 7.82 14.50 -0.54
CA TYR A 124 8.24 15.67 -1.29
C TYR A 124 9.45 15.36 -2.18
N ASP A 125 9.31 15.64 -3.47
CA ASP A 125 10.37 15.55 -4.47
C ASP A 125 10.82 16.94 -4.96
N PRO A 126 11.94 17.49 -4.44
CA PRO A 126 12.53 18.68 -5.01
C PRO A 126 13.27 18.31 -6.29
N GLU A 127 12.68 18.65 -7.43
CA GLU A 127 13.41 18.75 -8.68
C GLU A 127 14.70 19.61 -8.52
N PRO A 128 15.78 19.38 -9.31
CA PRO A 128 15.93 18.36 -10.36
C PRO A 128 16.99 17.29 -10.02
N GLN A 129 17.41 17.15 -8.76
CA GLN A 129 18.54 16.29 -8.37
C GLN A 129 18.12 14.95 -7.74
N PHE A 130 16.82 14.72 -7.58
CA PHE A 130 16.31 13.52 -6.95
C PHE A 130 16.36 12.34 -7.91
N ASN A 131 16.95 11.22 -7.46
CA ASN A 131 16.88 9.99 -8.22
C ASN A 131 15.48 9.42 -8.04
N TYR A 132 14.75 9.30 -9.15
CA TYR A 132 13.37 8.81 -9.21
C TYR A 132 13.16 7.50 -8.42
N TYR A 133 14.16 6.60 -8.43
CA TYR A 133 14.10 5.32 -7.72
C TYR A 133 14.14 5.45 -6.20
N ASP A 134 14.74 6.50 -5.66
CA ASP A 134 14.84 6.70 -4.21
C ASP A 134 13.48 7.05 -3.58
N GLY A 135 12.57 7.65 -4.36
CA GLY A 135 11.22 8.03 -3.93
C GLY A 135 10.16 6.96 -4.08
N CYS A 136 10.51 5.82 -4.70
CA CYS A 136 9.60 4.70 -4.88
C CYS A 136 9.05 4.21 -3.53
N ILE A 137 7.74 4.02 -3.38
CA ILE A 137 7.18 3.41 -2.15
C ILE A 137 7.05 1.88 -2.25
N THR A 138 7.05 1.36 -3.48
CA THR A 138 7.15 -0.06 -3.86
C THR A 138 7.87 -0.13 -5.21
N HIS A 139 8.08 -1.32 -5.78
CA HIS A 139 8.78 -1.47 -7.05
C HIS A 139 8.16 -0.61 -8.15
N ARG A 140 8.97 0.31 -8.68
CA ARG A 140 8.62 1.22 -9.78
C ARG A 140 7.29 1.94 -9.53
N SER A 141 7.06 2.40 -8.30
CA SER A 141 5.85 3.15 -7.95
C SER A 141 6.13 4.32 -7.04
N THR A 142 5.68 5.50 -7.42
CA THR A 142 5.85 6.74 -6.66
C THR A 142 4.54 7.18 -6.06
N MET A 143 4.60 7.75 -4.87
CA MET A 143 3.43 8.33 -4.24
C MET A 143 2.96 9.57 -5.01
N VAL A 144 1.65 9.71 -5.18
CA VAL A 144 1.04 10.91 -5.73
C VAL A 144 0.99 12.00 -4.66
N ASP A 145 1.66 13.13 -4.88
CA ASP A 145 1.67 14.27 -3.95
C ASP A 145 0.53 15.25 -4.25
N TYR A 146 -0.60 15.08 -3.55
CA TYR A 146 -1.74 15.98 -3.66
C TYR A 146 -1.50 17.35 -2.98
N SER A 147 -0.40 17.51 -2.23
CA SER A 147 -0.06 18.74 -1.52
C SER A 147 0.73 19.74 -2.38
N GLU A 148 1.29 19.34 -3.50
CA GLU A 148 2.00 20.27 -4.41
C GLU A 148 1.34 20.41 -5.78
N THR A 149 0.18 19.77 -5.98
CA THR A 149 -0.39 19.55 -7.31
C THR A 149 -0.84 20.84 -8.00
N ASP A 150 -0.14 21.16 -9.10
CA ASP A 150 -0.74 21.84 -10.24
C ASP A 150 -1.68 20.86 -10.95
N SER A 151 -2.70 21.39 -11.61
CA SER A 151 -3.89 20.78 -12.23
C SER A 151 -3.78 19.45 -13.02
N TYR A 152 -2.59 18.91 -13.22
CA TYR A 152 -2.28 17.84 -14.16
C TYR A 152 -2.59 16.41 -13.64
N GLN A 153 -2.44 16.11 -12.34
CA GLN A 153 -2.58 14.73 -11.83
C GLN A 153 -4.02 14.32 -11.50
N GLY A 154 -4.83 15.19 -10.87
CA GLY A 154 -6.22 14.83 -10.56
C GLY A 154 -7.08 14.61 -11.81
N GLY A 155 -6.76 15.29 -12.92
CA GLY A 155 -7.44 15.07 -14.21
C GLY A 155 -6.97 13.81 -14.94
N GLN A 156 -5.74 13.33 -14.66
CA GLN A 156 -5.26 12.06 -15.15
C GLN A 156 -5.90 10.89 -14.38
N GLU A 157 -6.14 11.01 -13.08
CA GLU A 157 -6.83 9.95 -12.30
C GLU A 157 -8.15 9.51 -12.94
N ASP A 158 -9.01 10.47 -13.32
CA ASP A 158 -10.29 10.16 -13.98
C ASP A 158 -10.09 9.61 -15.42
N MET A 159 -9.09 10.09 -16.17
CA MET A 159 -8.77 9.58 -17.52
C MET A 159 -8.17 8.16 -17.49
N TRP A 160 -7.30 7.87 -16.53
CA TRP A 160 -6.70 6.54 -16.37
C TRP A 160 -7.75 5.55 -15.88
N LEU A 161 -8.64 5.90 -14.95
CA LEU A 161 -9.74 5.01 -14.58
C LEU A 161 -10.65 4.71 -15.79
N ASP A 162 -10.91 5.69 -16.66
CA ASP A 162 -11.67 5.49 -17.90
C ASP A 162 -10.90 4.63 -18.93
N GLU A 163 -9.57 4.76 -19.04
CA GLU A 163 -8.73 4.03 -20.02
C GLU A 163 -8.27 2.64 -19.53
N SER A 164 -8.03 2.46 -18.22
CA SER A 164 -7.47 1.24 -17.60
C SER A 164 -8.53 0.17 -17.28
N GLY A 165 -9.74 0.31 -17.82
CA GLY A 165 -10.75 -0.75 -17.73
C GLY A 165 -11.55 -0.81 -16.43
N PHE A 166 -11.62 0.25 -15.61
CA PHE A 166 -12.68 0.38 -14.58
C PHE A 166 -14.09 0.42 -15.20
N VAL A 167 -14.19 0.39 -16.53
CA VAL A 167 -15.42 0.19 -17.31
C VAL A 167 -15.52 -1.29 -17.73
N GLY A 168 -15.75 -2.16 -16.76
CA GLY A 168 -16.06 -3.59 -16.96
C GLY A 168 -17.20 -4.02 -16.02
N ASP A 169 -17.87 -5.16 -16.31
CA ASP A 169 -19.02 -5.64 -15.52
C ASP A 169 -18.68 -5.89 -14.02
N ASP A 170 -17.39 -6.01 -13.68
CA ASP A 170 -16.88 -6.26 -12.32
C ASP A 170 -16.32 -5.01 -11.59
N HIS A 171 -16.35 -3.83 -12.22
CA HIS A 171 -15.77 -2.60 -11.66
C HIS A 171 -16.79 -1.47 -11.45
N PRO A 172 -16.61 -0.66 -10.40
CA PRO A 172 -17.55 0.42 -10.07
C PRO A 172 -17.50 1.52 -11.16
N PRO A 173 -18.65 1.97 -11.71
CA PRO A 173 -18.71 2.97 -12.78
C PRO A 173 -18.01 4.30 -12.42
N PRO A 174 -17.69 5.20 -13.38
CA PRO A 174 -17.01 6.47 -13.12
C PRO A 174 -17.68 7.39 -12.06
N SER A 175 -18.99 7.27 -11.86
CA SER A 175 -19.70 7.96 -10.77
C SER A 175 -19.35 7.44 -9.37
N GLU A 176 -18.88 6.20 -9.29
CA GLU A 176 -18.36 5.53 -8.10
C GLU A 176 -16.85 5.81 -7.92
N ALA A 177 -16.09 6.11 -8.98
CA ALA A 177 -14.68 6.55 -8.86
C ALA A 177 -14.47 7.82 -7.99
N ARG A 178 -15.53 8.58 -7.69
CA ARG A 178 -15.49 9.78 -6.83
C ARG A 178 -14.98 9.52 -5.40
N HIS A 179 -15.07 8.28 -4.93
CA HIS A 179 -14.57 7.86 -3.62
C HIS A 179 -13.21 7.14 -3.70
N ILE A 180 -12.71 6.86 -4.90
CA ILE A 180 -11.40 6.23 -5.11
C ILE A 180 -10.34 7.34 -5.13
N LEU A 181 -9.18 7.05 -4.53
CA LEU A 181 -8.01 7.91 -4.51
C LEU A 181 -6.80 7.11 -5.02
N THR A 182 -6.04 7.65 -5.98
CA THR A 182 -4.73 7.09 -6.35
C THR A 182 -3.68 7.48 -5.32
N LEU A 183 -3.16 6.52 -4.56
CA LEU A 183 -2.06 6.75 -3.63
C LEU A 183 -0.70 6.69 -4.33
N ALA A 184 -0.53 5.76 -5.26
CA ALA A 184 0.72 5.57 -5.98
C ALA A 184 0.49 5.23 -7.45
N GLU A 185 1.38 5.74 -8.29
CA GLU A 185 1.42 5.46 -9.73
C GLU A 185 2.63 4.58 -10.03
N GLY A 186 2.37 3.45 -10.68
CA GLY A 186 3.38 2.55 -11.23
C GLY A 186 3.80 2.97 -12.64
N TRP A 187 5.02 2.63 -13.06
CA TRP A 187 5.49 2.85 -14.43
C TRP A 187 6.18 1.62 -15.04
N GLU A 188 6.17 1.57 -16.38
CA GLU A 188 6.85 0.58 -17.22
C GLU A 188 6.53 -0.88 -16.83
N GLY A 189 5.31 -1.36 -17.12
CA GLY A 189 4.86 -2.75 -16.93
C GLY A 189 4.82 -3.18 -15.45
N PRO A 190 5.89 -3.74 -14.87
CA PRO A 190 5.97 -4.16 -13.46
C PRO A 190 5.72 -3.13 -12.36
N GLY A 191 5.53 -1.83 -12.64
CA GLY A 191 5.23 -0.85 -11.60
C GLY A 191 3.82 -1.01 -11.05
N HIS A 192 3.63 -0.90 -9.73
CA HIS A 192 2.31 -1.08 -9.12
C HIS A 192 1.57 0.24 -8.88
N CYS A 193 0.33 0.34 -9.33
CA CYS A 193 -0.58 1.39 -8.91
C CYS A 193 -1.28 0.99 -7.60
N ILE A 194 -1.45 1.93 -6.67
CA ILE A 194 -2.16 1.69 -5.41
C ILE A 194 -3.33 2.65 -5.32
N TYR A 195 -4.53 2.13 -5.13
CA TYR A 195 -5.78 2.88 -5.01
C TYR A 195 -6.45 2.63 -3.67
N ILE A 196 -7.11 3.64 -3.12
CA ILE A 196 -7.89 3.55 -1.89
C ILE A 196 -9.34 3.93 -2.19
N ASP A 197 -10.27 2.99 -1.98
CA ASP A 197 -11.69 3.30 -1.93
C ASP A 197 -12.04 3.83 -0.53
N THR A 198 -12.36 5.11 -0.45
CA THR A 198 -12.73 5.80 0.80
C THR A 198 -14.15 5.51 1.28
N TRP A 199 -15.00 4.91 0.43
CA TRP A 199 -16.34 4.47 0.78
C TRP A 199 -16.32 3.13 1.52
N THR A 200 -15.46 2.19 1.08
CA THR A 200 -15.32 0.84 1.66
C THR A 200 -14.09 0.67 2.56
N GLY A 201 -13.10 1.56 2.47
CA GLY A 201 -11.81 1.46 3.16
C GLY A 201 -10.85 0.43 2.56
N LEU A 202 -11.18 -0.13 1.39
CA LEU A 202 -10.39 -1.14 0.71
C LEU A 202 -9.23 -0.52 -0.07
N VAL A 203 -8.12 -1.25 -0.12
CA VAL A 203 -6.96 -0.95 -0.96
C VAL A 203 -6.92 -1.93 -2.14
N TYR A 204 -6.66 -1.37 -3.31
CA TYR A 204 -6.41 -2.09 -4.54
C TYR A 204 -4.95 -1.83 -4.93
N GLU A 205 -4.22 -2.88 -5.27
CA GLU A 205 -2.88 -2.77 -5.83
C GLU A 205 -2.86 -3.55 -7.12
N ASP A 206 -2.27 -2.98 -8.16
CA ASP A 206 -2.31 -3.58 -9.48
C ASP A 206 -1.10 -3.23 -10.31
N GLU A 207 -0.72 -4.11 -11.23
CA GLU A 207 0.39 -3.87 -12.16
C GLU A 207 -0.01 -2.82 -13.21
N ALA A 208 0.87 -1.88 -13.49
CA ALA A 208 0.64 -0.83 -14.47
C ALA A 208 0.27 -1.46 -15.81
N GLU A 209 -0.75 -0.91 -16.47
CA GLU A 209 -1.30 -1.39 -17.75
C GLU A 209 -2.20 -2.65 -17.67
N CYS A 210 -2.38 -3.28 -16.49
CA CYS A 210 -3.21 -4.48 -16.34
C CYS A 210 -4.65 -4.21 -15.82
N GLY A 211 -4.88 -3.11 -15.11
CA GLY A 211 -6.20 -2.75 -14.57
C GLY A 211 -6.53 -3.53 -13.29
N PRO A 212 -7.19 -2.89 -12.31
CA PRO A 212 -7.19 -3.33 -10.91
C PRO A 212 -7.57 -4.80 -10.72
N SER A 213 -6.65 -5.58 -10.16
CA SER A 213 -6.95 -6.90 -9.60
C SER A 213 -7.78 -6.78 -8.30
N ALA A 214 -8.48 -7.86 -7.92
CA ALA A 214 -9.50 -7.89 -6.85
C ALA A 214 -9.07 -7.13 -5.57
N PRO A 215 -10.01 -6.46 -4.85
CA PRO A 215 -9.67 -5.73 -3.63
C PRO A 215 -8.93 -6.65 -2.67
N ILE A 216 -7.71 -6.25 -2.31
CA ILE A 216 -6.80 -7.15 -1.61
C ILE A 216 -7.18 -7.18 -0.14
N ILE A 217 -7.31 -6.01 0.50
CA ILE A 217 -7.51 -5.90 1.96
C ILE A 217 -7.86 -4.45 2.39
N LEU A 218 -8.28 -4.25 3.65
CA LEU A 218 -8.50 -2.93 4.25
C LEU A 218 -7.20 -2.14 4.41
N ALA A 219 -7.25 -0.81 4.29
CA ALA A 219 -6.07 0.06 4.48
C ALA A 219 -5.37 -0.15 5.83
N GLN A 220 -6.15 -0.39 6.90
CA GLN A 220 -5.62 -0.65 8.24
C GLN A 220 -4.77 -1.92 8.35
N ASP A 221 -4.88 -2.83 7.38
CA ASP A 221 -4.16 -4.10 7.33
C ASP A 221 -3.11 -4.10 6.21
N PHE A 222 -3.42 -3.53 5.04
CA PHE A 222 -2.53 -3.44 3.87
C PHE A 222 -1.16 -2.84 4.21
N PHE A 223 -1.14 -1.65 4.80
CA PHE A 223 0.10 -0.92 5.06
C PHE A 223 0.94 -1.58 6.16
N PRO A 224 0.38 -2.04 7.30
CA PRO A 224 1.13 -2.88 8.24
C PRO A 224 1.71 -4.15 7.63
N ASP A 225 0.98 -4.82 6.75
CA ASP A 225 1.48 -6.02 6.07
C ASP A 225 2.59 -5.69 5.06
N ARG A 226 2.50 -4.56 4.36
CA ARG A 226 3.61 -4.05 3.53
C ARG A 226 4.86 -3.74 4.36
N ILE A 227 4.72 -3.16 5.55
CA ILE A 227 5.85 -2.95 6.47
C ILE A 227 6.49 -4.30 6.85
N LYS A 228 5.69 -5.33 7.15
CA LYS A 228 6.20 -6.68 7.44
C LYS A 228 6.95 -7.25 6.24
N SER A 229 6.39 -7.14 5.04
CA SER A 229 6.99 -7.56 3.77
C SER A 229 8.37 -6.94 3.57
N LEU A 230 8.50 -5.62 3.76
CA LEU A 230 9.79 -4.90 3.65
C LEU A 230 10.79 -5.31 4.74
N LYS A 231 10.32 -5.59 5.96
CA LYS A 231 11.20 -6.12 7.03
C LYS A 231 11.69 -7.54 6.75
N ARG A 232 10.92 -8.35 6.03
CA ARG A 232 11.31 -9.70 5.59
C ARG A 232 12.21 -9.70 4.36
N PHE A 233 12.35 -8.57 3.67
CA PHE A 233 13.03 -8.46 2.38
C PHE A 233 12.36 -9.27 1.26
N ASP A 234 11.02 -9.33 1.28
CA ASP A 234 10.25 -9.81 0.12
C ASP A 234 10.49 -8.88 -1.10
N GLU A 235 10.79 -7.60 -0.80
CA GLU A 235 11.27 -6.54 -1.68
C GLU A 235 12.58 -5.95 -1.11
N VAL A 236 13.64 -5.96 -1.91
CA VAL A 236 14.95 -5.43 -1.52
C VAL A 236 15.16 -4.06 -2.15
N PHE A 237 15.06 -3.01 -1.32
CA PHE A 237 15.32 -1.65 -1.77
C PHE A 237 16.80 -1.43 -2.07
N VAL A 238 17.08 -0.84 -3.23
CA VAL A 238 18.42 -0.50 -3.70
C VAL A 238 18.47 1.01 -4.00
N PRO A 239 19.25 1.80 -3.26
CA PRO A 239 19.38 3.24 -3.52
C PRO A 239 19.84 3.52 -4.96
N GLY A 240 19.06 4.35 -5.64
CA GLY A 240 19.29 4.79 -7.01
C GLY A 240 19.02 3.77 -8.11
N GLU A 241 18.44 2.61 -7.78
CA GLU A 241 18.18 1.49 -8.70
C GLU A 241 16.78 0.90 -8.48
N HIS A 242 16.36 0.01 -9.37
CA HIS A 242 15.12 -0.74 -9.18
C HIS A 242 15.17 -1.61 -7.91
N THR A 243 14.05 -1.67 -7.20
CA THR A 243 13.86 -2.62 -6.09
C THR A 243 13.89 -4.04 -6.65
N ILE A 244 14.62 -4.96 -6.01
CA ILE A 244 14.71 -6.36 -6.45
C ILE A 244 13.64 -7.16 -5.70
N TYR A 245 12.80 -7.91 -6.41
CA TYR A 245 11.84 -8.82 -5.80
C TYR A 245 12.52 -10.14 -5.45
N ARG A 246 12.37 -10.59 -4.20
CA ARG A 246 12.85 -11.91 -3.76
C ARG A 246 11.81 -13.01 -3.94
N ARG A 247 10.56 -12.65 -4.27
CA ARG A 247 9.48 -13.60 -4.49
C ARG A 247 9.87 -14.57 -5.61
N GLN A 248 9.88 -15.87 -5.30
CA GLN A 248 10.18 -16.94 -6.24
C GLN A 248 9.32 -16.78 -7.50
N GLU A 249 9.96 -16.44 -8.62
CA GLU A 249 9.37 -16.64 -9.94
C GLU A 249 9.33 -18.15 -10.22
N HIS A 250 8.23 -18.79 -9.87
CA HIS A 250 7.90 -20.07 -10.49
C HIS A 250 7.39 -19.80 -11.90
N TYR A 251 8.32 -19.57 -12.85
CA TYR A 251 8.01 -19.69 -14.26
C TYR A 251 7.83 -21.17 -14.59
N GLU A 252 6.59 -21.67 -14.63
CA GLU A 252 6.33 -22.87 -15.44
C GLU A 252 6.53 -22.50 -16.91
N ARG A 253 7.70 -22.82 -17.46
CA ARG A 253 7.97 -22.69 -18.89
C ARG A 253 7.03 -23.59 -19.70
N GLU A 254 6.22 -22.92 -20.52
CA GLU A 254 5.68 -23.28 -21.85
C GLU A 254 5.02 -24.66 -22.03
N GLN A 255 3.71 -24.66 -22.29
CA GLN A 255 3.18 -25.48 -23.38
C GLN A 255 3.16 -24.66 -24.67
N PRO A 256 3.63 -25.21 -25.80
CA PRO A 256 3.65 -24.47 -27.07
C PRO A 256 2.23 -24.21 -27.57
N TRP A 257 1.98 -22.95 -27.91
CA TRP A 257 0.91 -22.40 -28.75
C TRP A 257 0.01 -23.45 -29.45
N GLN A 258 -1.05 -23.86 -28.79
CA GLN A 258 -2.21 -24.45 -29.46
C GLN A 258 -3.48 -23.78 -28.94
N ASN A 259 -4.08 -22.96 -29.80
CA ASN A 259 -5.47 -22.50 -29.72
C ASN A 259 -5.79 -21.27 -28.83
N GLY A 260 -5.01 -20.19 -28.92
CA GLY A 260 -5.57 -18.83 -28.85
C GLY A 260 -6.28 -18.41 -27.56
N HIS A 261 -5.81 -18.83 -26.38
CA HIS A 261 -6.28 -18.32 -25.09
C HIS A 261 -5.14 -17.62 -24.33
N TYR A 262 -5.51 -16.58 -23.57
CA TYR A 262 -4.64 -15.68 -22.80
C TYR A 262 -3.67 -16.41 -21.87
N TRP A 263 -2.55 -15.75 -21.53
CA TRP A 263 -1.68 -16.17 -20.44
C TRP A 263 -2.47 -16.13 -19.12
N ASP A 264 -2.80 -17.29 -18.55
CA ASP A 264 -3.08 -17.35 -17.11
C ASP A 264 -1.72 -17.26 -16.39
N ARG A 265 -1.37 -16.03 -15.99
CA ARG A 265 -0.23 -15.78 -15.11
C ARG A 265 -0.66 -16.16 -13.68
N GLU A 266 -0.64 -17.45 -13.35
CA GLU A 266 -0.73 -17.89 -11.95
C GLU A 266 0.60 -17.53 -11.26
N GLU A 267 0.73 -16.31 -10.76
CA GLU A 267 1.77 -15.97 -9.82
C GLU A 267 1.52 -16.71 -8.51
N ARG A 268 2.14 -17.88 -8.36
CA ARG A 268 2.03 -18.66 -7.13
C ARG A 268 3.01 -18.09 -6.11
N TYR A 269 2.50 -17.22 -5.25
CA TYR A 269 3.24 -16.67 -4.11
C TYR A 269 3.71 -17.80 -3.19
N VAL A 270 5.02 -18.03 -3.12
CA VAL A 270 5.60 -18.83 -2.03
C VAL A 270 5.86 -17.86 -0.89
N GLU A 271 5.10 -18.00 0.20
CA GLU A 271 5.34 -17.22 1.41
C GLU A 271 6.74 -17.54 1.92
N TYR A 272 7.61 -16.53 1.99
CA TYR A 272 8.94 -16.69 2.58
C TYR A 272 8.77 -16.98 4.08
N ASP A 273 9.02 -18.23 4.47
CA ASP A 273 9.16 -18.60 5.86
C ASP A 273 10.62 -18.31 6.30
N PRO A 274 10.85 -17.35 7.21
CA PRO A 274 12.19 -17.09 7.73
C PRO A 274 12.81 -18.31 8.45
N ASP A 275 12.01 -19.32 8.83
CA ASP A 275 12.50 -20.58 9.38
C ASP A 275 13.03 -21.55 8.29
N ASP A 276 12.61 -21.39 7.03
CA ASP A 276 13.05 -22.23 5.90
C ASP A 276 14.39 -21.76 5.28
N ASP A 277 14.74 -20.48 5.43
CA ASP A 277 15.99 -19.88 4.96
C ASP A 277 16.52 -18.85 5.98
N PRO A 278 17.08 -19.33 7.11
CA PRO A 278 17.59 -18.48 8.16
C PRO A 278 18.82 -17.70 7.68
N TYR A 279 18.82 -16.39 7.88
CA TYR A 279 19.97 -15.55 7.55
C TYR A 279 21.22 -15.98 8.33
N ASP A 280 22.26 -16.40 7.61
CA ASP A 280 23.57 -16.78 8.16
C ASP A 280 24.65 -15.78 7.73
N ALA A 281 24.97 -14.85 8.63
CA ALA A 281 25.98 -13.82 8.40
C ALA A 281 27.38 -14.40 8.15
N GLU A 282 27.73 -15.52 8.79
CA GLU A 282 29.05 -16.15 8.58
C GLU A 282 29.12 -16.82 7.21
N ALA A 283 28.02 -17.43 6.75
CA ALA A 283 27.94 -17.95 5.38
C ALA A 283 28.08 -16.85 4.34
N MET A 284 27.37 -15.73 4.51
CA MET A 284 27.47 -14.59 3.60
C MET A 284 28.89 -14.01 3.55
N GLU A 285 29.53 -13.80 4.71
CA GLU A 285 30.92 -13.30 4.74
C GLU A 285 31.93 -14.32 4.16
N ARG A 286 31.69 -15.63 4.32
CA ARG A 286 32.52 -16.70 3.70
C ARG A 286 32.35 -16.77 2.18
N GLN A 287 31.11 -16.66 1.70
CA GLN A 287 30.79 -16.62 0.28
C GLN A 287 31.42 -15.37 -0.37
N GLY A 288 31.39 -14.25 0.36
CA GLY A 288 31.86 -12.97 -0.12
C GLY A 288 30.92 -12.35 -1.14
N GLU A 289 31.26 -11.14 -1.55
CA GLU A 289 30.52 -10.41 -2.58
C GLU A 289 30.56 -11.19 -3.91
N HIS A 290 29.38 -11.47 -4.49
CA HIS A 290 29.27 -12.12 -5.79
C HIS A 290 29.97 -11.28 -6.88
N ASP A 291 30.81 -11.92 -7.70
CA ASP A 291 31.66 -11.23 -8.67
C ASP A 291 30.92 -10.81 -9.96
N GLY A 292 29.80 -11.48 -10.28
CA GLY A 292 28.77 -11.01 -11.21
C GLY A 292 29.22 -10.85 -12.66
N THR A 293 30.35 -11.44 -13.07
CA THR A 293 31.03 -11.08 -14.32
C THR A 293 30.26 -11.44 -15.60
N ASN A 294 29.16 -12.18 -15.51
CA ASN A 294 28.33 -12.61 -16.66
C ASN A 294 26.81 -12.44 -16.45
N GLN A 295 26.36 -11.78 -15.38
CA GLN A 295 24.94 -11.59 -15.09
C GLN A 295 24.60 -10.10 -14.97
N GLU A 296 23.42 -9.72 -15.44
CA GLU A 296 22.89 -8.38 -15.22
C GLU A 296 22.69 -8.13 -13.72
N PHE A 297 22.87 -6.87 -13.30
CA PHE A 297 22.56 -6.46 -11.93
C PHE A 297 21.07 -6.65 -11.64
N GLY A 298 20.74 -7.04 -10.42
CA GLY A 298 19.36 -7.30 -9.99
C GLY A 298 19.02 -8.78 -9.89
N CYS A 299 20.01 -9.67 -9.90
CA CYS A 299 19.81 -11.10 -9.68
C CYS A 299 19.57 -11.43 -8.18
N MET A 300 19.23 -12.68 -7.89
CA MET A 300 18.97 -13.12 -6.52
C MET A 300 20.22 -12.99 -5.63
N GLU A 301 21.41 -13.22 -6.19
CA GLU A 301 22.67 -13.05 -5.48
C GLU A 301 22.94 -11.58 -5.10
N ASP A 302 22.48 -10.62 -5.92
CA ASP A 302 22.51 -9.20 -5.56
C ASP A 302 21.55 -8.89 -4.42
N ALA A 303 20.33 -9.43 -4.49
CA ALA A 303 19.33 -9.28 -3.44
C ALA A 303 19.82 -9.83 -2.10
N ASP A 304 20.42 -11.03 -2.09
CA ASP A 304 20.95 -11.67 -0.88
C ASP A 304 22.13 -10.88 -0.31
N TRP A 305 23.04 -10.38 -1.15
CA TRP A 305 24.16 -9.55 -0.68
C TRP A 305 23.70 -8.20 -0.11
N ILE A 306 22.73 -7.55 -0.76
CA ILE A 306 22.16 -6.28 -0.27
C ILE A 306 21.42 -6.51 1.05
N ARG A 307 20.64 -7.58 1.16
CA ARG A 307 20.00 -8.02 2.41
C ARG A 307 21.04 -8.23 3.52
N HIS A 308 22.17 -8.86 3.21
CA HIS A 308 23.30 -9.00 4.14
C HIS A 308 23.82 -7.64 4.62
N LEU A 309 23.94 -6.64 3.73
CA LEU A 309 24.34 -5.28 4.12
C LEU A 309 23.33 -4.66 5.09
N TYR A 310 22.03 -4.77 4.84
CA TYR A 310 21.02 -4.29 5.78
C TYR A 310 21.17 -4.91 7.18
N PHE A 311 21.31 -6.23 7.26
CA PHE A 311 21.49 -6.91 8.55
C PHE A 311 22.80 -6.54 9.24
N LYS A 312 23.90 -6.43 8.48
CA LYS A 312 25.21 -6.01 8.99
C LYS A 312 25.17 -4.62 9.62
N HIS A 313 24.30 -3.74 9.11
CA HIS A 313 24.07 -2.41 9.64
C HIS A 313 22.91 -2.31 10.63
N GLY A 314 22.40 -3.45 11.11
CA GLY A 314 21.50 -3.52 12.26
C GLY A 314 20.01 -3.44 11.94
N TRP A 315 19.60 -3.49 10.68
CA TRP A 315 18.18 -3.60 10.31
C TRP A 315 17.61 -4.97 10.70
N PRO A 316 16.32 -5.10 11.07
CA PRO A 316 15.34 -4.06 11.40
C PRO A 316 15.38 -3.63 12.88
N GLY A 317 16.53 -3.79 13.55
CA GLY A 317 16.70 -3.55 14.98
C GLY A 317 16.96 -2.09 15.36
N GLU A 318 16.99 -1.83 16.67
CA GLU A 318 17.19 -0.49 17.24
C GLU A 318 18.56 0.14 16.93
N LYS A 319 19.53 -0.67 16.50
CA LYS A 319 20.89 -0.24 16.13
C LYS A 319 21.04 0.02 14.63
N TRP A 320 19.93 0.15 13.91
CA TRP A 320 19.91 0.44 12.49
C TRP A 320 20.67 1.74 12.17
N ASP A 321 21.73 1.62 11.37
CA ASP A 321 22.51 2.74 10.84
C ASP A 321 22.17 2.93 9.36
N LYS A 322 21.15 3.76 9.11
CA LYS A 322 20.59 4.06 7.79
C LYS A 322 21.67 4.58 6.84
N GLU A 323 22.33 5.68 7.19
CA GLU A 323 23.33 6.34 6.35
C GLU A 323 24.48 5.38 5.98
N ALA A 324 25.04 4.66 6.96
CA ALA A 324 26.14 3.74 6.69
C ALA A 324 25.71 2.58 5.79
N CYS A 325 24.50 2.04 6.00
CA CYS A 325 23.99 0.95 5.17
C CYS A 325 23.72 1.41 3.73
N LEU A 326 22.98 2.50 3.55
CA LEU A 326 22.64 3.00 2.22
C LEU A 326 23.91 3.37 1.44
N GLN A 327 24.94 3.89 2.12
CA GLN A 327 26.25 4.11 1.49
C GLN A 327 26.94 2.80 1.10
N ALA A 328 26.94 1.78 1.95
CA ALA A 328 27.52 0.47 1.64
C ALA A 328 26.85 -0.19 0.42
N ILE A 329 25.52 -0.04 0.29
CA ILE A 329 24.77 -0.54 -0.87
C ILE A 329 25.16 0.25 -2.13
N ARG A 330 25.22 1.59 -2.08
CA ARG A 330 25.68 2.40 -3.23
C ARG A 330 27.07 2.00 -3.69
N ASP A 331 27.99 1.79 -2.75
CA ASP A 331 29.35 1.36 -3.07
C ASP A 331 29.38 -0.02 -3.73
N PHE A 332 28.51 -0.94 -3.29
CA PHE A 332 28.33 -2.26 -3.91
C PHE A 332 27.79 -2.16 -5.34
N VAL A 333 26.68 -1.43 -5.53
CA VAL A 333 26.06 -1.20 -6.84
C VAL A 333 27.07 -0.59 -7.81
N HIS A 334 27.82 0.42 -7.37
CA HIS A 334 28.85 1.06 -8.19
C HIS A 334 29.93 0.07 -8.64
N ARG A 335 30.41 -0.80 -7.74
CA ARG A 335 31.36 -1.87 -8.10
C ARG A 335 30.76 -2.88 -9.07
N ARG A 336 29.48 -3.25 -8.92
CA ARG A 336 28.79 -4.18 -9.83
C ARG A 336 28.68 -3.61 -11.25
N HIS A 337 28.31 -2.34 -11.40
CA HIS A 337 28.25 -1.69 -12.72
C HIS A 337 29.63 -1.58 -13.39
N GLN A 338 30.67 -1.24 -12.62
CA GLN A 338 32.05 -1.21 -13.14
C GLN A 338 32.50 -2.58 -13.69
N ARG A 339 32.10 -3.68 -13.03
CA ARG A 339 32.45 -5.04 -13.48
C ARG A 339 31.64 -5.50 -14.68
N SER A 340 30.36 -5.12 -14.77
CA SER A 340 29.48 -5.48 -15.89
C SER A 340 29.74 -4.64 -17.16
N GLY A 341 30.48 -3.53 -17.05
CA GLY A 341 30.84 -2.68 -18.17
C GLY A 341 29.72 -1.74 -18.62
N ARG A 342 28.64 -1.59 -17.84
CA ARG A 342 27.65 -0.52 -18.03
C ARG A 342 28.23 0.79 -17.47
N TRP A 343 28.43 1.78 -18.34
CA TRP A 343 28.73 3.18 -18.01
C TRP A 343 27.68 4.09 -18.65
#